data_AF-A0A0N4UHJ9-F1
#
_entry.id   AF-A0A0N4UHJ9-F1
#
_cell.length_a   1.000
_cell.length_b   1.000
_cell.length_c   1.000
_cell.angle_alpha   90.00
_cell.angle_beta   90.00
_cell.angle_gamma   90.00
#
_symmetry.space_group_name_H-M   'P 1'
#
loop_
_entity.id
_entity.type
_entity.pdbx_description
1 polymer ?
#
loop_
_entity_poly.entity_id
_entity_poly.type
_entity_poly.pdbx_seq_one_letter_code
_entity_poly.pdbx_strand_id
1 'polypeptide(L)'
;MVSVPNLLGKFATNIVRRELIEIMQKLKEFRQYTCFSIRSNEPADCTLMFKENNERTTISDSGCFSERDLERHQIFTYCPLQCPGAESAYVILKKPSNNNKCAAFFSYNVVRRKNDWFFWRSGKCLYEEIQFDIGCTFPFKKLKKGKNDSFVGHDQ
;
A
#
# COMPACT_ATOMS: atom_id res chain seq x y z
N MET A 1 20.72 5.46 47.97
CA MET A 1 19.72 6.22 47.18
C MET A 1 19.26 5.34 46.03
N VAL A 2 18.08 4.74 46.11
CA VAL A 2 17.49 4.07 44.95
C VAL A 2 16.60 5.09 44.27
N SER A 3 16.99 5.51 43.06
CA SER A 3 16.16 6.37 42.21
C SER A 3 14.89 5.60 41.83
N VAL A 4 13.73 6.08 42.27
CA VAL A 4 12.42 5.54 41.89
C VAL A 4 12.12 6.02 40.46
N PRO A 5 12.04 5.14 39.45
CA PRO A 5 11.78 5.57 38.09
C PRO A 5 10.38 6.17 37.96
N ASN A 6 10.30 7.32 37.31
CA ASN A 6 9.08 8.09 37.09
C ASN A 6 8.03 7.28 36.29
N LEU A 7 7.14 6.60 37.02
CA LEU A 7 6.16 5.66 36.48
C LEU A 7 5.06 6.40 35.69
N LEU A 8 4.63 7.57 36.18
CA LEU A 8 3.66 8.46 35.52
C LEU A 8 4.11 8.88 34.11
N GLY A 9 5.40 9.21 33.95
CA GLY A 9 5.97 9.56 32.64
C GLY A 9 5.96 8.40 31.64
N LYS A 10 6.16 7.15 32.10
CA LYS A 10 6.09 5.96 31.24
C LYS A 10 4.64 5.65 30.83
N PHE A 11 3.69 5.77 31.75
CA PHE A 11 2.26 5.55 31.46
C PHE A 11 1.71 6.56 30.45
N ALA A 12 2.00 7.87 30.64
CA ALA A 12 1.60 8.89 29.68
C ALA A 12 2.20 8.65 28.29
N THR A 13 3.50 8.30 28.23
CA THR A 13 4.17 7.94 26.97
C THR A 13 3.52 6.72 26.30
N ASN A 14 3.11 5.70 27.08
CA ASN A 14 2.46 4.51 26.55
C ASN A 14 1.06 4.79 25.99
N ILE A 15 0.28 5.64 26.63
CA ILE A 15 -1.05 6.06 26.13
C ILE A 15 -0.89 6.82 24.81
N VAL A 16 -0.03 7.85 24.79
CA VAL A 16 0.25 8.62 23.57
C VAL A 16 0.78 7.73 22.45
N ARG A 17 1.64 6.76 22.77
CA ARG A 17 2.16 5.79 21.80
C ARG A 17 1.06 4.90 21.22
N ARG A 18 0.13 4.41 22.04
CA ARG A 18 -1.01 3.60 21.59
C ARG A 18 -1.93 4.41 20.67
N GLU A 19 -2.30 5.61 21.08
CA GLU A 19 -3.11 6.52 20.26
C GLU A 19 -2.44 6.83 18.92
N LEU A 20 -1.12 7.09 18.93
CA LEU A 20 -0.35 7.31 17.70
C LEU A 20 -0.36 6.07 16.80
N ILE A 21 -0.22 4.87 17.35
CA ILE A 21 -0.29 3.61 16.59
C ILE A 21 -1.67 3.44 15.95
N GLU A 22 -2.76 3.70 16.69
CA GLU A 22 -4.12 3.62 16.17
C GLU A 22 -4.36 4.65 15.06
N ILE A 23 -3.88 5.89 15.23
CA ILE A 23 -3.96 6.91 14.19
C ILE A 23 -3.17 6.48 12.96
N MET A 24 -1.92 6.03 13.13
CA MET A 24 -1.10 5.55 12.02
C MET A 24 -1.71 4.35 11.30
N GLN A 25 -2.43 3.47 12.02
CA GLN A 25 -3.16 2.37 11.41
C GLN A 25 -4.38 2.85 10.61
N LYS A 26 -5.11 3.87 11.09
CA LYS A 26 -6.22 4.49 10.36
C LYS A 26 -5.78 5.24 9.09
N LEU A 27 -4.53 5.68 9.04
CA LEU A 27 -3.95 6.35 7.87
C LEU A 27 -3.31 5.37 6.88
N LYS A 28 -3.32 4.08 7.18
CA LYS A 28 -2.72 3.05 6.35
C LYS A 28 -3.78 2.13 5.82
N GLU A 29 -3.79 1.98 4.50
CA GLU A 29 -4.62 0.98 3.85
C GLU A 29 -3.74 -0.07 3.17
N PHE A 30 -4.26 -1.29 3.07
CA PHE A 30 -3.51 -2.43 2.57
C PHE A 30 -4.07 -2.90 1.23
N ARG A 31 -3.16 -3.27 0.34
CA ARG A 31 -3.41 -3.85 -0.97
C ARG A 31 -2.67 -5.18 -1.05
N GLN A 32 -3.30 -6.20 -1.59
CA GLN A 32 -2.67 -7.50 -1.79
C GLN A 32 -2.74 -7.85 -3.27
N TYR A 33 -1.58 -7.93 -3.90
CA TYR A 33 -1.44 -8.46 -5.25
C TYR A 33 -1.10 -9.93 -5.16
N THR A 34 -1.90 -10.78 -5.80
CA THR A 34 -1.59 -12.21 -5.92
C THR A 34 -1.49 -12.56 -7.39
N CYS A 35 -0.31 -13.02 -7.81
CA CYS A 35 -0.01 -13.30 -9.20
C CYS A 35 0.07 -14.81 -9.44
N PHE A 36 -0.61 -15.30 -10.48
CA PHE A 36 -0.66 -16.70 -10.87
C PHE A 36 -0.42 -16.87 -12.37
N SER A 37 0.27 -17.93 -12.75
CA SER A 37 0.59 -18.21 -14.15
C SER A 37 -0.43 -19.22 -14.71
N ILE A 38 -1.34 -18.75 -15.55
CA ILE A 38 -2.29 -19.64 -16.24
C ILE A 38 -1.56 -20.52 -17.26
N ARG A 39 -0.47 -20.02 -17.84
CA ARG A 39 0.37 -20.70 -18.83
C ARG A 39 1.84 -20.49 -18.53
N SER A 40 2.68 -21.49 -18.79
CA SER A 40 4.12 -21.46 -18.43
C SER A 40 4.95 -20.40 -19.15
N ASN A 41 4.46 -19.91 -20.30
CA ASN A 41 5.20 -19.01 -21.19
C ASN A 41 4.61 -17.60 -21.25
N GLU A 42 3.63 -17.29 -20.40
CA GLU A 42 3.00 -15.98 -20.31
C GLU A 42 3.31 -15.36 -18.94
N PRO A 43 3.43 -14.02 -18.83
CA PRO A 43 3.55 -13.35 -17.54
C PRO A 43 2.40 -13.73 -16.60
N ALA A 44 2.69 -13.87 -15.31
CA ALA A 44 1.69 -14.19 -14.30
C ALA A 44 0.67 -13.05 -14.16
N ASP A 45 -0.61 -13.38 -14.26
CA ASP A 45 -1.71 -12.44 -14.09
C ASP A 45 -1.92 -12.14 -12.61
N CYS A 46 -2.07 -10.86 -12.26
CA CYS A 46 -2.11 -10.39 -10.88
C CYS A 46 -3.50 -9.89 -10.50
N THR A 47 -4.11 -10.50 -9.50
CA THR A 47 -5.37 -10.03 -8.92
C THR A 47 -5.11 -9.08 -7.76
N LEU A 48 -5.84 -7.95 -7.70
CA LEU A 48 -5.79 -6.99 -6.59
C LEU A 48 -6.91 -7.25 -5.59
N MET A 49 -6.53 -7.34 -4.31
CA MET A 49 -7.45 -7.48 -3.19
C MET A 49 -7.28 -6.33 -2.20
N PHE A 50 -8.40 -5.80 -1.73
CA PHE A 50 -8.46 -4.77 -0.69
C PHE A 50 -8.73 -5.42 0.66
N LYS A 51 -8.04 -4.93 1.69
CA LYS A 51 -8.34 -5.27 3.08
C LYS A 51 -9.02 -4.06 3.72
N GLU A 52 -10.27 -3.81 3.33
CA GLU A 52 -11.14 -2.88 4.05
C GLU A 52 -11.95 -3.65 5.10
N ASN A 53 -12.70 -2.92 5.95
CA ASN A 53 -13.40 -3.38 7.16
C ASN A 53 -14.19 -4.71 6.98
N ASN A 54 -13.48 -5.83 7.00
CA ASN A 54 -13.93 -7.21 6.81
C ASN A 54 -14.57 -7.55 5.44
N GLU A 55 -14.73 -6.59 4.53
CA GLU A 55 -15.22 -6.87 3.18
C GLU A 55 -14.06 -7.00 2.19
N ARG A 56 -13.95 -8.20 1.60
CA ARG A 56 -12.92 -8.56 0.63
C ARG A 56 -13.39 -8.15 -0.77
N THR A 57 -13.07 -6.94 -1.20
CA THR A 57 -13.26 -6.54 -2.59
C THR A 57 -12.10 -7.07 -3.42
N THR A 58 -12.40 -7.83 -4.48
CA THR A 58 -11.41 -8.35 -5.42
C THR A 58 -11.67 -7.72 -6.78
N ILE A 59 -10.66 -7.11 -7.37
CA ILE A 59 -10.72 -6.59 -8.73
C ILE A 59 -9.91 -7.56 -9.61
N SER A 60 -10.60 -8.23 -10.53
CA SER A 60 -10.02 -9.15 -11.51
C SER A 60 -9.36 -8.42 -12.67
N ASP A 61 -9.91 -7.28 -13.10
CA ASP A 61 -9.26 -6.40 -14.07
C ASP A 61 -8.48 -5.32 -13.33
N SER A 62 -7.27 -5.64 -12.91
CA SER A 62 -6.42 -4.69 -12.20
C SER A 62 -5.94 -3.53 -13.09
N GLY A 63 -6.24 -3.51 -14.40
CA GLY A 63 -5.78 -2.45 -15.30
C GLY A 63 -4.25 -2.40 -15.43
N CYS A 64 -3.58 -3.55 -15.31
CA CYS A 64 -2.14 -3.63 -15.48
C CYS A 64 -1.76 -3.40 -16.95
N PHE A 65 -0.63 -2.74 -17.19
CA PHE A 65 -0.08 -2.55 -18.52
C PHE A 65 1.42 -2.83 -18.53
N SER A 66 1.97 -3.15 -19.70
CA SER A 66 3.40 -3.45 -19.85
C SER A 66 4.10 -2.44 -20.74
N GLU A 67 5.31 -2.06 -20.34
CA GLU A 67 6.21 -1.18 -21.10
C GLU A 67 7.55 -1.88 -21.31
N ARG A 68 8.20 -1.58 -22.44
CA ARG A 68 9.57 -2.03 -22.70
C ARG A 68 10.53 -0.90 -22.37
N ASP A 69 11.43 -1.16 -21.43
CA ASP A 69 12.57 -0.30 -21.16
C ASP A 69 13.67 -0.61 -22.19
N LEU A 70 14.02 0.41 -22.99
CA LEU A 70 15.02 0.29 -24.06
C LEU A 70 16.45 0.24 -23.54
N GLU A 71 16.75 0.87 -22.41
CA GLU A 71 18.09 0.88 -21.83
C GLU A 71 18.40 -0.48 -21.20
N ARG A 72 17.45 -1.01 -20.44
CA ARG A 72 17.59 -2.27 -19.69
C ARG A 72 17.22 -3.49 -20.51
N HIS A 73 16.66 -3.31 -21.70
CA HIS A 73 16.13 -4.38 -22.56
C HIS A 73 15.17 -5.31 -21.80
N GLN A 74 14.34 -4.74 -20.93
CA GLN A 74 13.44 -5.48 -20.05
C GLN A 74 12.00 -4.99 -20.18
N ILE A 75 11.07 -5.92 -20.02
CA ILE A 75 9.65 -5.61 -19.90
C ILE A 75 9.35 -5.32 -18.43
N PHE A 76 8.62 -4.25 -18.20
CA PHE A 76 8.07 -3.87 -16.92
C PHE A 76 6.55 -3.92 -17.01
N THR A 77 5.91 -4.61 -16.07
CA THR A 77 4.45 -4.59 -15.93
C THR A 77 4.10 -3.72 -14.74
N TYR A 78 3.24 -2.73 -14.95
CA TYR A 78 2.76 -1.78 -13.96
C TYR A 78 1.29 -2.07 -13.66
N CYS A 79 0.96 -2.19 -12.38
CA CYS A 79 -0.37 -2.44 -11.88
C CYS A 79 -0.77 -1.31 -10.91
N PRO A 80 -1.89 -0.60 -11.14
CA PRO A 80 -2.32 0.51 -10.31
C PRO A 80 -2.69 0.06 -8.90
N LEU A 81 -2.21 0.76 -7.88
CA LEU A 81 -2.48 0.38 -6.49
C LEU A 81 -3.88 0.77 -5.99
N GLN A 82 -4.61 1.57 -6.78
CA GLN A 82 -5.92 2.10 -6.39
C GLN A 82 -5.85 2.80 -5.02
N CYS A 83 -4.87 3.70 -4.88
CA CYS A 83 -4.60 4.49 -3.67
C CYS A 83 -4.62 6.00 -3.98
N PRO A 84 -5.76 6.56 -4.43
CA PRO A 84 -5.83 7.96 -4.82
C PRO A 84 -5.57 8.88 -3.63
N GLY A 85 -4.64 9.83 -3.77
CA GLY A 85 -4.30 10.77 -2.70
C GLY A 85 -3.42 10.18 -1.59
N ALA A 86 -2.88 8.97 -1.75
CA ALA A 86 -1.85 8.45 -0.86
C ALA A 86 -0.56 9.29 -1.01
N GLU A 87 0.00 9.67 0.14
CA GLU A 87 1.27 10.39 0.23
C GLU A 87 2.46 9.48 -0.09
N SER A 88 2.37 8.21 0.30
CA SER A 88 3.39 7.20 0.02
C SER A 88 2.78 5.81 -0.18
N ALA A 89 3.49 4.96 -0.93
CA ALA A 89 3.24 3.53 -0.99
C ALA A 89 4.54 2.75 -0.78
N TYR A 90 4.43 1.52 -0.28
CA TYR A 90 5.58 0.64 -0.02
C TYR A 90 5.19 -0.83 -0.02
N VAL A 91 6.10 -1.70 -0.45
CA VAL A 91 5.92 -3.15 -0.30
C VAL A 91 6.17 -3.53 1.16
N ILE A 92 5.21 -4.19 1.79
CA ILE A 92 5.28 -4.68 3.16
C ILE A 92 5.92 -6.06 3.20
N LEU A 93 5.44 -6.97 2.34
CA LEU A 93 5.83 -8.37 2.37
C LEU A 93 5.73 -9.00 0.99
N LYS A 94 6.60 -9.99 0.75
CA LYS A 94 6.60 -10.87 -0.42
C LYS A 94 6.41 -12.31 0.06
N LYS A 95 5.54 -13.09 -0.60
CA LYS A 95 5.35 -14.52 -0.32
C LYS A 95 5.37 -15.35 -1.62
N PRO A 96 6.22 -16.38 -1.72
CA PRO A 96 7.19 -16.81 -0.70
C PRO A 96 8.36 -15.81 -0.58
N SER A 97 8.80 -15.55 0.65
CA SER A 97 9.81 -14.53 0.95
C SER A 97 11.18 -14.86 0.37
N ASN A 98 11.50 -16.16 0.23
CA ASN A 98 12.75 -16.70 -0.29
C ASN A 98 12.79 -16.90 -1.81
N ASN A 99 11.78 -16.43 -2.58
CA ASN A 99 11.87 -16.48 -4.04
C ASN A 99 12.98 -15.55 -4.53
N ASN A 100 14.10 -16.12 -4.99
CA ASN A 100 15.28 -15.38 -5.44
C ASN A 100 15.15 -14.77 -6.85
N LYS A 101 14.12 -15.13 -7.61
CA LYS A 101 13.84 -14.52 -8.92
C LYS A 101 13.18 -13.15 -8.79
N CYS A 102 12.57 -12.88 -7.63
CA CYS A 102 11.98 -11.60 -7.26
C CYS A 102 12.78 -10.93 -6.12
N ALA A 103 13.65 -9.99 -6.49
CA ALA A 103 14.38 -9.11 -5.58
C ALA A 103 13.78 -7.69 -5.54
N ALA A 104 13.57 -7.16 -4.33
CA ALA A 104 13.02 -5.82 -4.10
C ALA A 104 13.91 -4.75 -4.73
N PHE A 105 13.32 -3.67 -5.26
CA PHE A 105 13.99 -2.56 -5.94
C PHE A 105 14.66 -2.92 -7.28
N PHE A 106 15.03 -4.19 -7.52
CA PHE A 106 15.65 -4.65 -8.76
C PHE A 106 14.65 -5.18 -9.78
N SER A 107 13.70 -6.00 -9.31
CA SER A 107 12.75 -6.72 -10.17
C SER A 107 11.30 -6.49 -9.79
N TYR A 108 11.05 -5.85 -8.64
CA TYR A 108 9.75 -5.34 -8.28
C TYR A 108 9.90 -4.18 -7.30
N ASN A 109 8.98 -3.22 -7.35
CA ASN A 109 8.80 -2.20 -6.33
C ASN A 109 7.47 -1.46 -6.57
N VAL A 110 7.23 -0.41 -5.80
CA VAL A 110 6.22 0.60 -6.10
C VAL A 110 6.87 1.86 -6.67
N VAL A 111 6.14 2.59 -7.50
CA VAL A 111 6.57 3.85 -8.08
C VAL A 111 5.38 4.79 -8.19
N ARG A 112 5.62 6.09 -7.99
CA ARG A 112 4.61 7.12 -8.26
C ARG A 112 4.73 7.58 -9.71
N ARG A 113 3.63 7.53 -10.46
CA ARG A 113 3.53 8.07 -11.82
C ARG A 113 2.39 9.08 -11.85
N LYS A 114 2.69 10.33 -12.17
CA LYS A 114 1.75 11.46 -12.08
C LYS A 114 1.14 11.55 -10.67
N ASN A 115 -0.15 11.25 -10.53
CA ASN A 115 -0.89 11.36 -9.27
C ASN A 115 -1.16 10.00 -8.60
N ASP A 116 -0.75 8.90 -9.22
CA ASP A 116 -1.07 7.55 -8.75
C ASP A 116 0.16 6.71 -8.47
N TRP A 117 -0.04 5.69 -7.63
CA TRP A 117 0.96 4.71 -7.27
C TRP A 117 0.75 3.43 -8.05
N PHE A 118 1.85 2.89 -8.57
CA PHE A 118 1.86 1.65 -9.33
C PHE A 118 2.82 0.66 -8.67
N PHE A 119 2.36 -0.58 -8.52
CA PHE A 119 3.22 -1.71 -8.27
C PHE A 119 3.79 -2.19 -9.61
N TRP A 120 5.09 -2.46 -9.68
CA TRP A 120 5.71 -2.97 -10.89
C TRP A 120 6.53 -4.22 -10.65
N ARG A 121 6.60 -5.04 -11.70
CA ARG A 121 7.42 -6.25 -11.79
C ARG A 121 8.20 -6.25 -13.10
N SER A 122 9.36 -6.89 -13.14
CA SER A 122 10.17 -7.01 -14.35
C SER A 122 11.00 -8.30 -14.40
N GLY A 123 11.52 -8.61 -15.58
CA GLY A 123 12.43 -9.73 -15.81
C GLY A 123 11.80 -11.09 -15.43
N LYS A 124 12.61 -11.98 -14.84
CA LYS A 124 12.14 -13.31 -14.39
C LYS A 124 11.02 -13.22 -13.36
N CYS A 125 10.97 -12.14 -12.57
CA CYS A 125 9.95 -11.96 -11.55
C CYS A 125 8.54 -11.86 -12.14
N LEU A 126 8.37 -11.50 -13.42
CA LEU A 126 7.06 -11.43 -14.09
C LEU A 126 6.35 -12.78 -14.23
N TYR A 127 7.11 -13.87 -14.27
CA TYR A 127 6.58 -15.22 -14.54
C TYR A 127 6.36 -16.05 -13.26
N GLU A 128 6.71 -15.47 -12.10
CA GLU A 128 6.60 -16.16 -10.82
C GLU A 128 5.19 -16.04 -10.23
N GLU A 129 4.73 -17.14 -9.65
CA GLU A 129 3.55 -17.15 -8.79
C GLU A 129 3.92 -16.63 -7.41
N ILE A 130 3.38 -15.46 -7.06
CA ILE A 130 3.87 -14.72 -5.91
C ILE A 130 2.81 -13.74 -5.41
N GLN A 131 2.81 -13.53 -4.10
CA GLN A 131 1.96 -12.54 -3.44
C GLN A 131 2.79 -11.38 -2.90
N PHE A 132 2.29 -10.17 -3.08
CA PHE A 132 2.84 -8.94 -2.53
C PHE A 132 1.79 -8.22 -1.68
N ASP A 133 2.11 -8.00 -0.41
CA ASP A 133 1.32 -7.12 0.46
C ASP A 133 1.94 -5.72 0.39
N ILE A 134 1.12 -4.72 0.09
CA ILE A 134 1.52 -3.34 -0.17
C ILE A 134 0.71 -2.40 0.72
N GLY A 135 1.37 -1.41 1.29
CA GLY A 135 0.76 -0.39 2.13
C GLY A 135 0.69 0.94 1.41
N CYS A 136 -0.43 1.63 1.55
CA CYS A 136 -0.62 3.02 1.14
C CYS A 136 -0.82 3.87 2.39
N THR A 137 -0.04 4.94 2.52
CA THR A 137 -0.16 5.90 3.64
C THR A 137 -0.82 7.17 3.14
N PHE A 138 -1.84 7.61 3.85
CA PHE A 138 -2.61 8.82 3.55
C PHE A 138 -2.28 9.92 4.55
N PRO A 139 -2.30 11.19 4.12
CA PRO A 139 -2.07 12.31 5.01
C PRO A 139 -3.17 12.36 6.08
N PHE A 140 -2.80 12.75 7.30
CA PHE A 140 -3.78 13.01 8.35
C PHE A 140 -4.66 14.20 7.94
N LYS A 141 -5.89 13.93 7.51
CA LYS A 141 -6.93 14.96 7.45
C LYS A 141 -7.24 15.30 8.90
N LYS A 142 -6.84 16.50 9.37
CA LYS A 142 -7.42 17.07 10.59
C LYS A 142 -8.93 16.97 10.38
N LEU A 143 -9.61 16.07 11.10
CA LEU A 143 -11.05 16.12 11.21
C LEU A 143 -11.33 17.56 11.65
N LYS A 144 -11.79 18.41 10.72
CA LYS A 144 -12.32 19.71 11.12
C LYS A 144 -13.42 19.32 12.08
N LYS A 145 -13.19 19.58 13.37
CA LYS A 145 -14.19 19.40 14.42
C LYS A 145 -15.40 20.16 13.91
N GLY A 146 -16.40 19.42 13.44
CA GLY A 146 -17.63 20.00 12.94
C GLY A 146 -18.24 20.78 14.09
N LYS A 147 -18.15 22.10 14.02
CA LYS A 147 -19.08 22.97 14.73
C LYS A 147 -19.26 24.23 13.90
N ASN A 148 -20.47 24.32 13.35
CA ASN A 148 -21.12 25.47 12.78
C ASN A 148 -20.68 25.87 11.38
N ASP A 149 -21.11 25.08 10.40
CA ASP A 149 -21.64 25.69 9.17
C ASP A 149 -23.14 25.37 9.09
N SER A 150 -23.89 26.04 9.97
CA SER A 150 -25.33 26.20 9.83
C SER A 150 -25.57 27.64 9.39
N PHE A 151 -25.14 27.94 8.16
CA PHE A 151 -25.67 29.04 7.38
C PHE A 151 -26.70 28.46 6.41
N VAL A 152 -27.91 28.21 6.91
CA VAL A 152 -29.09 28.31 6.05
C VAL A 152 -29.62 29.71 6.31
N GLY A 153 -29.12 30.64 5.50
CA GLY A 153 -29.80 31.90 5.24
C GLY A 153 -30.93 31.62 4.25
N HIS A 154 -32.16 31.76 4.74
CA HIS A 154 -33.44 31.94 4.04
C HIS A 154 -34.41 32.25 5.19
N ASP A 155 -35.28 33.25 5.19
CA ASP A 155 -35.72 34.26 4.22
C ASP A 155 -36.46 35.35 5.02
N GLN A 156 -36.62 36.52 4.39
CA GLN A 156 -37.55 37.63 4.71
C GLN A 156 -37.15 38.63 5.80
#